data_AF-A0AB36D659-F1
#
_entry.id   AF-A0AB36D659-F1
#
_cell.length_a   1.000
_cell.length_b   1.000
_cell.length_c   1.000
_cell.angle_alpha   90.00
_cell.angle_beta   90.00
_cell.angle_gamma   90.00
#
_symmetry.space_group_name_H-M   'P 1'
#
loop_
_entity.id
_entity.type
_entity.pdbx_description
1 polymer ?
#
loop_
_entity_poly.entity_id
_entity_poly.type
_entity_poly.pdbx_seq_one_letter_code
_entity_poly.pdbx_strand_id
1 'polypeptide(L)'
;EPLPSKGQFVTFIGEPKHLAAPKAEDEQNGAIDPDLPHPRVRIPFDPIMQQGMAIDLIWAGTRPDTGSYTPELDWYFPTWEEIEAQQDFFIAVDGRHLKTLEGGTLELSYYLLREGPNGEVIRRESLHAALLQVGEPQLELVKPIVLGEQDGALEPGDLPGGIGKLTAPRPTVKPTQSGDIVTYTWTGEVTGTTEDSVTL
;
A
#
# COMPACT_ATOMS: atom_id res chain seq x y z
N GLU A 1 34.73 -19.29 -45.96
CA GLU A 1 33.71 -19.95 -45.11
C GLU A 1 33.82 -19.41 -43.68
N PRO A 2 32.75 -18.91 -43.04
CA PRO A 2 32.76 -18.64 -41.61
C PRO A 2 31.97 -19.74 -40.86
N LEU A 3 32.53 -20.19 -39.72
CA LEU A 3 31.91 -21.16 -38.81
C LEU A 3 30.74 -20.49 -38.05
N PRO A 4 29.55 -21.12 -37.95
CA PRO A 4 28.48 -20.58 -37.12
C PRO A 4 28.77 -20.82 -35.63
N SER A 5 28.80 -19.73 -34.85
CA SER A 5 28.85 -19.76 -33.39
C SER A 5 27.55 -20.32 -32.82
N LYS A 6 27.63 -21.39 -32.02
CA LYS A 6 26.48 -21.95 -31.27
C LYS A 6 26.21 -21.09 -30.03
N GLY A 7 25.40 -20.04 -30.20
CA GLY A 7 24.77 -19.37 -29.07
C GLY A 7 23.65 -20.24 -28.51
N GLN A 8 23.92 -20.99 -27.43
CA GLN A 8 22.89 -21.67 -26.68
C GLN A 8 22.15 -20.63 -25.83
N PHE A 9 21.02 -20.14 -26.33
CA PHE A 9 20.10 -19.32 -25.55
C PHE A 9 19.44 -20.23 -24.52
N VAL A 10 19.85 -20.11 -23.26
CA VAL A 10 19.13 -20.71 -22.13
C VAL A 10 18.02 -19.76 -21.76
N THR A 11 16.80 -20.06 -22.21
CA THR A 11 15.59 -19.37 -21.77
C THR A 11 15.20 -19.91 -20.41
N PHE A 12 15.43 -19.13 -19.34
CA PHE A 12 14.84 -19.40 -18.04
C PHE A 12 13.35 -19.01 -18.12
N ILE A 13 12.46 -20.01 -18.20
CA ILE A 13 11.02 -19.80 -17.94
C ILE A 13 10.80 -20.10 -16.46
N GLY A 14 10.81 -19.04 -15.67
CA GLY A 14 10.39 -19.01 -14.27
C GLY A 14 10.33 -17.55 -13.88
N GLU A 15 9.19 -17.07 -13.38
CA GLU A 15 9.14 -15.73 -12.81
C GLU A 15 10.25 -15.62 -11.75
N PRO A 16 11.10 -14.59 -11.79
CA PRO A 16 12.07 -14.39 -10.74
C PRO A 16 11.31 -14.29 -9.43
N LYS A 17 11.53 -15.22 -8.50
CA LYS A 17 10.91 -15.16 -7.18
C LYS A 17 11.35 -13.86 -6.51
N HIS A 18 10.48 -12.87 -6.51
CA HIS A 18 10.69 -11.59 -5.85
C HIS A 18 10.60 -11.79 -4.34
N LEU A 19 11.41 -11.04 -3.59
CA LEU A 19 11.26 -10.94 -2.16
C LEU A 19 9.89 -10.30 -1.85
N ALA A 20 9.15 -10.87 -0.90
CA ALA A 20 7.81 -10.36 -0.57
C ALA A 20 7.89 -8.94 0.01
N ALA A 21 6.83 -8.15 -0.15
CA ALA A 21 6.77 -6.80 0.41
C ALA A 21 6.77 -6.84 1.94
N PRO A 22 7.37 -5.84 2.61
CA PRO A 22 7.22 -5.66 4.04
C PRO A 22 5.78 -5.27 4.39
N LYS A 23 5.42 -5.34 5.67
CA LYS A 23 4.13 -4.85 6.18
C LYS A 23 4.32 -4.03 7.43
N ALA A 24 3.66 -2.88 7.54
CA ALA A 24 3.51 -2.20 8.82
C ALA A 24 2.47 -2.95 9.67
N GLU A 25 2.87 -3.44 10.85
CA GLU A 25 1.98 -4.26 11.70
C GLU A 25 0.89 -3.44 12.35
N ASP A 26 1.17 -2.16 12.61
CA ASP A 26 0.26 -1.20 13.23
C ASP A 26 -0.68 -0.53 12.20
N GLU A 27 -0.58 -0.92 10.92
CA GLU A 27 -1.47 -0.45 9.86
C GLU A 27 -2.91 -0.94 10.08
N GLN A 28 -3.86 -0.01 9.93
CA GLN A 28 -5.28 -0.29 9.92
C GLN A 28 -5.91 0.35 8.68
N ASN A 29 -6.49 -0.48 7.81
CA ASN A 29 -7.26 -0.04 6.64
C ASN A 29 -6.48 0.90 5.69
N GLY A 30 -5.20 0.60 5.43
CA GLY A 30 -4.37 1.46 4.56
C GLY A 30 -3.93 2.76 5.23
N ALA A 31 -4.07 2.89 6.54
CA ALA A 31 -3.60 4.03 7.32
C ALA A 31 -2.77 3.58 8.52
N ILE A 32 -1.94 4.46 9.05
CA ILE A 32 -1.10 4.21 10.22
C ILE A 32 -1.06 5.44 11.13
N ASP A 33 -1.15 5.19 12.44
CA ASP A 33 -1.18 6.23 13.48
C ASP A 33 0.18 6.95 13.59
N PRO A 34 0.26 8.27 13.33
CA PRO A 34 1.49 9.05 13.32
C PRO A 34 2.15 9.19 14.71
N ASP A 35 1.39 8.94 15.79
CA ASP A 35 1.87 9.09 17.16
C ASP A 35 2.46 7.79 17.74
N LEU A 36 2.57 6.74 16.93
CA LEU A 36 3.25 5.49 17.32
C LEU A 36 4.72 5.80 17.67
N PRO A 37 5.17 5.51 18.91
CA PRO A 37 6.54 5.81 19.31
C PRO A 37 7.56 4.90 18.62
N HIS A 38 7.15 3.66 18.30
CA HIS A 38 8.00 2.65 17.68
C HIS A 38 7.18 1.80 16.69
N PRO A 39 6.77 2.34 15.52
CA PRO A 39 6.09 1.56 14.50
C PRO A 39 6.91 0.31 14.13
N ARG A 40 6.23 -0.83 14.01
CA ARG A 40 6.87 -2.12 13.71
C ARG A 40 6.65 -2.51 12.26
N VAL A 41 7.75 -2.76 11.54
CA VAL A 41 7.73 -3.27 10.18
C VAL A 41 8.08 -4.75 10.19
N ARG A 42 7.14 -5.58 9.72
CA ARG A 42 7.32 -7.01 9.52
C ARG A 42 7.95 -7.28 8.17
N ILE A 43 9.08 -7.97 8.17
CA ILE A 43 9.78 -8.44 6.97
C ILE A 43 9.50 -9.94 6.82
N PRO A 44 8.81 -10.38 5.76
CA PRO A 44 8.55 -11.80 5.55
C PRO A 44 9.84 -12.59 5.39
N PHE A 45 9.94 -13.72 6.09
CA PHE A 45 11.07 -14.63 5.91
C PHE A 45 11.10 -15.19 4.48
N ASP A 46 12.28 -15.22 3.86
CA ASP A 46 12.51 -15.99 2.64
C ASP A 46 13.73 -16.91 2.84
N PRO A 47 13.70 -18.17 2.36
CA PRO A 47 14.83 -19.10 2.48
C PRO A 47 16.18 -18.62 1.93
N ILE A 48 16.20 -17.58 1.10
CA ILE A 48 17.47 -16.97 0.66
C ILE A 48 18.15 -16.14 1.76
N MET A 49 17.41 -15.74 2.80
CA MET A 49 17.94 -14.97 3.93
C MET A 49 18.76 -15.89 4.82
N GLN A 50 20.00 -15.49 5.09
CA GLN A 50 20.98 -16.28 5.84
C GLN A 50 21.74 -15.40 6.82
N GLN A 51 22.38 -16.03 7.81
CA GLN A 51 23.25 -15.33 8.75
C GLN A 51 24.33 -14.53 8.00
N GLY A 52 24.57 -13.30 8.46
CA GLY A 52 25.55 -12.39 7.85
C GLY A 52 25.02 -11.56 6.69
N MET A 53 23.78 -11.81 6.24
CA MET A 53 23.05 -10.86 5.40
C MET A 53 22.45 -9.74 6.26
N ALA A 54 22.17 -8.60 5.64
CA ALA A 54 21.52 -7.47 6.27
C ALA A 54 20.26 -7.06 5.52
N ILE A 55 19.34 -6.38 6.20
CA ILE A 55 18.13 -5.81 5.62
C ILE A 55 18.27 -4.29 5.73
N ASP A 56 18.17 -3.62 4.58
CA ASP A 56 18.12 -2.17 4.45
C ASP A 56 16.67 -1.76 4.20
N LEU A 57 16.02 -1.25 5.25
CA LEU A 57 14.61 -0.88 5.22
C LEU A 57 14.45 0.49 4.55
N ILE A 58 13.64 0.54 3.50
CA ILE A 58 13.32 1.77 2.79
C ILE A 58 12.01 2.34 3.32
N TRP A 59 12.11 3.54 3.91
CA TRP A 59 11.00 4.32 4.44
C TRP A 59 10.69 5.48 3.49
N ALA A 60 9.91 5.23 2.43
CA ALA A 60 9.65 6.24 1.41
C ALA A 60 8.35 7.00 1.70
N GLY A 61 8.46 8.20 2.26
CA GLY A 61 7.31 9.03 2.61
C GLY A 61 7.10 10.24 1.71
N THR A 62 5.84 10.65 1.57
CA THR A 62 5.45 11.94 0.98
C THR A 62 4.76 12.78 2.05
N ARG A 63 5.29 13.97 2.33
CA ARG A 63 4.71 14.91 3.29
C ARG A 63 3.43 15.56 2.74
N PRO A 64 2.56 16.12 3.59
CA PRO A 64 1.34 16.81 3.16
C PRO A 64 1.61 17.98 2.18
N ASP A 65 2.76 18.64 2.32
CA ASP A 65 3.20 19.74 1.46
C ASP A 65 3.88 19.24 0.16
N THR A 66 3.73 17.96 -0.18
CA THR A 66 4.31 17.24 -1.33
C THR A 66 5.82 17.02 -1.30
N GLY A 67 6.51 17.38 -0.21
CA GLY A 67 7.93 17.09 -0.05
C GLY A 67 8.21 15.59 0.14
N SER A 68 9.22 15.04 -0.54
CA SER A 68 9.66 13.67 -0.28
C SER A 68 10.45 13.59 1.04
N TYR A 69 10.33 12.45 1.72
CA TYR A 69 11.05 12.18 2.95
C TYR A 69 11.44 10.71 3.01
N THR A 70 12.73 10.45 2.82
CA THR A 70 13.31 9.11 2.88
C THR A 70 14.52 9.17 3.82
N PRO A 71 14.31 8.94 5.14
CA PRO A 71 15.42 8.89 6.08
C PRO A 71 16.32 7.69 5.79
N GLU A 72 17.62 7.84 6.03
CA GLU A 72 18.54 6.71 6.11
C GLU A 72 18.33 6.00 7.45
N LEU A 73 18.07 4.70 7.42
CA LEU A 73 17.85 3.86 8.59
C LEU A 73 19.06 2.92 8.78
N ASP A 74 19.33 2.56 10.04
CA ASP A 74 20.36 1.57 10.33
C ASP A 74 20.00 0.22 9.71
N TRP A 75 21.00 -0.48 9.18
CA TRP A 75 20.81 -1.82 8.66
C TRP A 75 20.44 -2.79 9.78
N TYR A 76 19.45 -3.62 9.50
CA TYR A 76 19.07 -4.70 10.39
C TYR A 76 19.88 -5.95 10.06
N PHE A 77 20.54 -6.53 11.06
CA PHE A 77 21.28 -7.78 10.93
C PHE A 77 20.54 -8.87 11.70
N PRO A 78 19.79 -9.77 11.03
CA PRO A 78 19.17 -10.90 11.69
C PRO A 78 20.20 -11.72 12.47
N THR A 79 19.87 -12.04 13.71
CA THR A 79 20.65 -12.94 14.56
C THR A 79 20.58 -14.38 14.03
N TRP A 80 21.48 -15.23 14.52
CA TRP A 80 21.45 -16.65 14.18
C TRP A 80 20.11 -17.30 14.60
N GLU A 81 19.64 -16.97 15.80
CA GLU A 81 18.40 -17.49 16.36
C GLU A 81 17.18 -17.10 15.52
N GLU A 82 17.14 -15.88 15.00
CA GLU A 82 16.04 -15.42 14.13
C GLU A 82 16.04 -16.12 12.77
N ILE A 83 17.22 -16.34 12.17
CA ILE A 83 17.34 -17.08 10.91
C ILE A 83 16.90 -18.53 11.09
N GLU A 84 17.35 -19.21 12.14
CA GLU A 84 17.00 -20.60 12.44
C GLU A 84 15.52 -20.77 12.80
N ALA A 85 14.89 -19.74 13.38
CA ALA A 85 13.46 -19.76 13.67
C ALA A 85 12.60 -19.85 12.39
N GLN A 86 13.12 -19.40 11.24
CA GLN A 86 12.41 -19.34 9.96
C GLN A 86 11.06 -18.60 10.07
N GLN A 87 11.06 -17.54 10.88
CA GLN A 87 9.93 -16.66 11.12
C GLN A 87 10.22 -15.27 10.59
N ASP A 88 9.16 -14.48 10.42
CA ASP A 88 9.27 -13.10 9.98
C ASP A 88 10.06 -12.25 10.98
N PHE A 89 10.80 -11.28 10.45
CA PHE A 89 11.57 -10.32 11.26
C PHE A 89 10.73 -9.09 11.58
N PHE A 90 11.02 -8.44 12.70
CA PHE A 90 10.32 -7.22 13.10
C PHE A 90 11.33 -6.11 13.38
N ILE A 91 11.32 -5.09 12.53
CA ILE A 91 12.18 -3.91 12.66
C ILE A 91 11.35 -2.80 13.29
N ALA A 92 11.78 -2.30 14.46
CA ALA A 92 11.19 -1.12 15.08
C ALA A 92 11.87 0.13 14.55
N VAL A 93 11.08 1.10 14.08
CA VAL A 93 11.57 2.39 13.57
C VAL A 93 11.20 3.48 14.55
N ASP A 94 12.04 4.52 14.70
CA ASP A 94 11.73 5.67 15.56
C ASP A 94 10.47 6.41 15.04
N GLY A 95 9.48 6.58 15.92
CA GLY A 95 8.20 7.23 15.63
C GLY A 95 8.31 8.62 15.04
N ARG A 96 9.43 9.33 15.24
CA ARG A 96 9.70 10.63 14.60
C ARG A 96 9.56 10.61 13.08
N HIS A 97 9.90 9.49 12.44
CA HIS A 97 9.84 9.36 10.98
C HIS A 97 8.39 9.30 10.50
N LEU A 98 7.53 8.68 11.29
CA LEU A 98 6.10 8.63 11.04
C LEU A 98 5.44 9.98 11.35
N LYS A 99 5.78 10.61 12.47
CA LYS A 99 5.28 11.94 12.83
C LYS A 99 5.61 13.01 11.79
N THR A 100 6.79 12.90 11.15
CA THR A 100 7.19 13.80 10.05
C THR A 100 6.28 13.69 8.82
N LEU A 101 5.58 12.56 8.66
CA LEU A 101 4.69 12.26 7.55
C LEU A 101 3.20 12.46 7.89
N GLU A 102 2.87 12.95 9.09
CA GLU A 102 1.49 13.18 9.52
C GLU A 102 0.70 14.01 8.49
N GLY A 103 -0.42 13.45 8.00
CA GLY A 103 -1.26 13.98 6.91
C GLY A 103 -0.76 13.66 5.50
N GLY A 104 0.30 12.86 5.38
CA GLY A 104 0.94 12.46 4.12
C GLY A 104 0.82 10.95 3.88
N THR A 105 1.79 10.38 3.15
CA THR A 105 1.81 8.96 2.80
C THR A 105 3.14 8.27 3.10
N LEU A 106 3.10 6.94 3.20
CA LEU A 106 4.26 6.07 3.44
C LEU A 106 4.19 4.84 2.53
N GLU A 107 5.25 4.57 1.79
CA GLU A 107 5.49 3.32 1.07
C GLU A 107 6.72 2.64 1.66
N LEU A 108 6.60 1.34 1.95
CA LEU A 108 7.65 0.53 2.54
C LEU A 108 8.19 -0.47 1.51
N SER A 109 9.50 -0.60 1.43
CA SER A 109 10.19 -1.68 0.73
C SER A 109 11.51 -1.98 1.45
N TYR A 110 12.28 -2.96 1.00
CA TYR A 110 13.61 -3.21 1.55
C TYR A 110 14.55 -3.81 0.52
N TYR A 111 15.86 -3.66 0.78
CA TYR A 111 16.89 -4.44 0.12
C TYR A 111 17.42 -5.51 1.07
N LEU A 112 17.49 -6.75 0.57
CA LEU A 112 18.34 -7.77 1.17
C LEU A 112 19.77 -7.54 0.68
N LEU A 113 20.67 -7.33 1.63
CA LEU A 113 22.08 -7.05 1.41
C LEU A 113 22.90 -8.30 1.69
N ARG A 114 23.85 -8.59 0.80
CA ARG A 114 24.88 -9.60 1.02
C ARG A 114 26.22 -9.09 0.54
N GLU A 115 27.28 -9.59 1.14
CA GLU A 115 28.63 -9.35 0.64
C GLU A 115 28.87 -10.14 -0.66
N GLY A 116 29.44 -9.45 -1.65
CA GLY A 116 29.89 -10.00 -2.91
C GLY A 116 31.33 -10.53 -2.82
N PRO A 117 31.76 -11.30 -3.81
CA PRO A 117 33.08 -11.94 -3.80
C PRO A 117 34.26 -10.96 -3.76
N ASN A 118 34.08 -9.68 -4.09
CA ASN A 118 35.13 -8.66 -4.01
C ASN A 118 34.85 -7.61 -2.92
N GLY A 119 33.98 -7.92 -1.96
CA GLY A 119 33.60 -7.01 -0.87
C GLY A 119 32.55 -5.97 -1.25
N GLU A 120 31.98 -6.03 -2.46
CA GLU A 120 30.87 -5.17 -2.86
C GLU A 120 29.57 -5.57 -2.17
N VAL A 121 28.70 -4.61 -1.86
CA VAL A 121 27.36 -4.90 -1.33
C VAL A 121 26.42 -5.20 -2.49
N ILE A 122 25.97 -6.44 -2.60
CA ILE A 122 24.95 -6.87 -3.56
C ILE A 122 23.59 -6.63 -2.91
N ARG A 123 22.72 -5.91 -3.63
CA ARG A 123 21.36 -5.56 -3.20
C ARG A 123 20.33 -6.36 -3.97
N ARG A 124 19.35 -6.91 -3.26
CA ARG A 124 18.16 -7.53 -3.86
C ARG A 124 16.91 -6.88 -3.32
N GLU A 125 16.14 -6.27 -4.21
CA GLU A 125 14.93 -5.53 -3.85
C GLU A 125 13.75 -6.45 -3.52
N SER A 126 12.92 -6.00 -2.58
CA SER A 126 11.59 -6.53 -2.31
C SER A 126 10.53 -5.97 -3.24
N LEU A 127 9.34 -6.57 -3.23
CA LEU A 127 8.14 -5.86 -3.67
C LEU A 127 7.90 -4.64 -2.77
N HIS A 128 7.26 -3.61 -3.32
CA HIS A 128 6.80 -2.46 -2.55
C HIS A 128 5.49 -2.82 -1.84
N ALA A 129 5.35 -2.37 -0.59
CA ALA A 129 4.10 -2.45 0.15
C ALA A 129 3.02 -1.55 -0.48
N ALA A 130 1.76 -1.78 -0.11
CA ALA A 130 0.71 -0.85 -0.47
C ALA A 130 0.99 0.53 0.17
N LEU A 131 0.68 1.60 -0.57
CA LEU A 131 0.82 2.97 -0.07
C LEU A 131 -0.12 3.20 1.12
N LEU A 132 0.43 3.65 2.24
CA LEU A 132 -0.28 3.94 3.48
C LEU A 132 -0.53 5.44 3.61
N GLN A 133 -1.69 5.81 4.17
CA GLN A 133 -1.95 7.14 4.71
C GLN A 133 -1.34 7.24 6.11
N VAL A 134 -0.67 8.35 6.44
CA VAL A 134 -0.13 8.57 7.78
C VAL A 134 -1.01 9.59 8.49
N GLY A 135 -1.71 9.17 9.55
CA GLY A 135 -2.77 9.96 10.17
C GLY A 135 -4.13 9.31 10.02
N GLU A 136 -5.17 10.15 10.11
CA GLU A 136 -6.56 9.73 9.93
C GLU A 136 -6.73 8.98 8.60
N PRO A 137 -7.31 7.77 8.62
CA PRO A 137 -7.67 7.09 7.38
C PRO A 137 -8.58 8.02 6.57
N GLN A 138 -8.20 8.30 5.32
CA GLN A 138 -9.10 8.99 4.41
C GLN A 138 -10.23 8.03 4.03
N LEU A 139 -11.27 8.01 4.87
CA LEU A 139 -12.53 7.30 4.65
C LEU A 139 -13.45 8.06 3.69
N GLU A 140 -12.92 9.00 2.91
CA GLU A 140 -13.73 9.78 1.97
C GLU A 140 -14.30 8.87 0.88
N LEU A 141 -15.63 8.77 0.87
CA LEU A 141 -16.36 8.17 -0.23
C LEU A 141 -16.31 9.14 -1.42
N VAL A 142 -16.12 8.59 -2.62
CA VAL A 142 -16.21 9.39 -3.84
C VAL A 142 -17.66 9.86 -3.99
N LYS A 143 -17.83 11.16 -4.30
CA LYS A 143 -19.14 11.76 -4.53
C LYS A 143 -19.95 10.88 -5.50
N PRO A 144 -21.20 10.50 -5.15
CA PRO A 144 -22.01 9.68 -6.02
C PRO A 144 -22.41 10.44 -7.29
N ILE A 145 -22.58 9.71 -8.38
CA ILE A 145 -22.99 10.22 -9.69
C ILE A 145 -24.48 9.95 -9.86
N VAL A 146 -25.25 11.00 -10.16
CA VAL A 146 -26.69 10.90 -10.41
C VAL A 146 -26.93 11.09 -11.91
N LEU A 147 -27.52 10.08 -12.56
CA LEU A 147 -27.94 10.20 -13.96
C LEU A 147 -28.98 11.31 -14.09
N GLY A 148 -28.72 12.27 -14.99
CA GLY A 148 -29.62 13.39 -15.28
C GLY A 148 -29.44 14.62 -14.39
N GLU A 149 -28.55 14.57 -13.39
CA GLU A 149 -28.23 15.73 -12.57
C GLU A 149 -27.41 16.75 -13.37
N GLN A 150 -27.78 18.02 -13.23
CA GLN A 150 -27.10 19.18 -13.80
C GLN A 150 -26.98 20.26 -12.73
N ASP A 151 -25.76 20.71 -12.46
CA ASP A 151 -25.44 21.80 -11.52
C ASP A 151 -26.06 21.67 -10.12
N GLY A 152 -26.19 20.44 -9.63
CA GLY A 152 -26.75 20.09 -8.32
C GLY A 152 -28.26 19.88 -8.30
N ALA A 153 -28.93 20.02 -9.45
CA ALA A 153 -30.38 19.82 -9.59
C ALA A 153 -30.68 18.62 -10.50
N LEU A 154 -31.74 17.88 -10.18
CA LEU A 154 -32.24 16.80 -11.02
C LEU A 154 -33.70 17.08 -11.35
N GLU A 155 -34.00 17.35 -12.62
CA GLU A 155 -35.38 17.52 -13.07
C GLU A 155 -35.98 16.18 -13.51
N PRO A 156 -37.00 15.66 -12.80
CA PRO A 156 -37.57 14.34 -13.11
C PRO A 156 -38.13 14.21 -14.53
N GLY A 157 -38.54 15.34 -15.13
CA GLY A 157 -39.07 15.40 -16.49
C GLY A 157 -38.01 15.14 -17.58
N ASP A 158 -36.74 15.36 -17.27
CA ASP A 158 -35.63 15.18 -18.21
C ASP A 158 -35.07 13.74 -18.19
N LEU A 159 -35.58 12.91 -17.28
CA LEU A 159 -35.18 11.52 -17.15
C LEU A 159 -35.96 10.61 -18.10
N PRO A 160 -35.30 9.71 -18.82
CA PRO A 160 -35.99 8.72 -19.65
C PRO A 160 -36.86 7.81 -18.78
N GLY A 161 -38.18 8.01 -18.87
CA GLY A 161 -39.17 7.26 -18.10
C GLY A 161 -39.27 7.67 -16.62
N GLY A 162 -38.70 8.80 -16.22
CA GLY A 162 -38.72 9.27 -14.82
C GLY A 162 -37.84 8.46 -13.86
N ILE A 163 -36.96 7.59 -14.38
CA ILE A 163 -36.10 6.72 -13.58
C ILE A 163 -34.72 7.37 -13.43
N GLY A 164 -34.35 7.70 -12.19
CA GLY A 164 -32.99 8.11 -11.84
C GLY A 164 -32.08 6.92 -11.61
N LYS A 165 -30.76 7.11 -11.81
CA LYS A 165 -29.74 6.13 -11.43
C LYS A 165 -28.68 6.81 -10.58
N LEU A 166 -28.55 6.37 -9.33
CA LEU A 166 -27.44 6.72 -8.44
C LEU A 166 -26.31 5.70 -8.65
N THR A 167 -25.09 6.17 -8.85
CA THR A 167 -23.90 5.34 -8.90
C THR A 167 -22.93 5.82 -7.84
N ALA A 168 -22.64 4.99 -6.84
CA ALA A 168 -21.55 5.23 -5.89
C ALA A 168 -20.26 4.63 -6.47
N PRO A 169 -19.30 5.44 -6.93
CA PRO A 169 -18.04 4.92 -7.46
C PRO A 169 -17.26 4.23 -6.36
N ARG A 170 -16.42 3.25 -6.73
CA ARG A 170 -15.44 2.72 -5.78
C ARG A 170 -14.48 3.84 -5.39
N PRO A 171 -14.16 4.00 -4.11
CA PRO A 171 -13.20 5.02 -3.69
C PRO A 171 -11.80 4.73 -4.26
N THR A 172 -11.00 5.78 -4.43
CA THR A 172 -9.55 5.69 -4.77
C THR A 172 -8.74 5.22 -3.57
N VAL A 173 -9.19 5.64 -2.39
CA VAL A 173 -9.08 5.00 -1.07
C VAL A 173 -9.49 3.51 -1.10
N LYS A 174 -9.01 2.57 -0.27
CA LYS A 174 -9.82 1.37 0.08
C LYS A 174 -10.51 1.58 1.43
N PRO A 175 -11.50 2.51 1.56
CA PRO A 175 -12.16 2.73 2.83
C PRO A 175 -13.24 1.68 3.09
N THR A 176 -13.60 0.87 2.08
CA THR A 176 -14.64 -0.16 2.17
C THR A 176 -14.06 -1.58 2.04
N GLN A 177 -14.49 -2.48 2.92
CA GLN A 177 -14.22 -3.93 2.90
C GLN A 177 -15.47 -4.73 2.51
N SER A 178 -15.31 -6.05 2.29
CA SER A 178 -16.45 -6.94 2.08
C SER A 178 -17.28 -7.02 3.37
N GLY A 179 -18.60 -6.93 3.23
CA GLY A 179 -19.52 -6.86 4.35
C GLY A 179 -19.85 -5.44 4.82
N ASP A 180 -19.16 -4.41 4.30
CA ASP A 180 -19.54 -3.02 4.58
C ASP A 180 -20.89 -2.68 3.94
N ILE A 181 -21.61 -1.76 4.58
CA ILE A 181 -22.93 -1.30 4.15
C ILE A 181 -22.79 0.11 3.56
N VAL A 182 -23.03 0.23 2.27
CA VAL A 182 -23.15 1.52 1.60
C VAL A 182 -24.59 1.98 1.70
N THR A 183 -24.82 3.07 2.42
CA THR A 183 -26.14 3.69 2.57
C THR A 183 -26.22 4.95 1.72
N TYR A 184 -27.31 5.15 1.00
CA TYR A 184 -27.60 6.44 0.37
C TYR A 184 -28.84 7.06 0.98
N THR A 185 -28.81 8.39 1.10
CA THR A 185 -29.96 9.20 1.50
C THR A 185 -30.29 10.14 0.36
N TRP A 186 -31.54 10.14 -0.07
CA TRP A 186 -32.05 11.02 -1.13
C TRP A 186 -33.16 11.89 -0.56
N THR A 187 -33.03 13.21 -0.67
CA THR A 187 -34.07 14.14 -0.23
C THR A 187 -34.67 14.84 -1.43
N GLY A 188 -35.94 14.54 -1.71
CA GLY A 188 -36.73 15.24 -2.72
C GLY A 188 -37.57 16.35 -2.08
N GLU A 189 -37.76 17.44 -2.80
CA GLU A 189 -38.53 18.61 -2.33
C GLU A 189 -39.99 18.25 -1.97
N VAL A 190 -40.62 17.39 -2.79
CA VAL A 190 -42.02 16.98 -2.61
C VAL A 190 -42.15 15.63 -1.92
N THR A 191 -41.27 14.68 -2.24
CA THR A 191 -41.37 13.29 -1.77
C THR A 191 -40.73 13.06 -0.41
N GLY A 192 -40.01 14.04 0.13
CA GLY A 192 -39.27 13.91 1.38
C GLY A 192 -38.00 13.07 1.24
N THR A 193 -37.50 12.58 2.37
CA THR A 193 -36.27 11.78 2.43
C THR A 193 -36.57 10.30 2.25
N THR A 194 -35.83 9.65 1.36
CA THR A 194 -35.76 8.19 1.24
C THR A 194 -34.33 7.72 1.51
N GLU A 195 -34.19 6.52 2.07
CA GLU A 195 -32.92 5.89 2.40
C GLU A 195 -32.98 4.44 1.98
N ASP A 196 -31.88 3.95 1.41
CA ASP A 196 -31.70 2.53 1.12
C ASP A 196 -30.21 2.18 1.21
N SER A 197 -29.90 0.88 1.27
CA SER A 197 -28.55 0.40 1.53
C SER A 197 -28.20 -0.85 0.72
N VAL A 198 -26.92 -1.02 0.44
CA VAL A 198 -26.37 -2.20 -0.23
C VAL A 198 -25.13 -2.70 0.51
N THR A 199 -25.08 -4.02 0.74
CA THR A 199 -23.89 -4.68 1.29
C THR A 199 -22.89 -4.99 0.17
N LEU A 200 -21.61 -4.73 0.41
CA LEU A 200 -20.50 -4.96 -0.53
C LEU A 200 -19.92 -6.38 -0.50
#